data_AF-A0A7C7QTD5-F1
#
_entry.id   AF-A0A7C7QTD5-F1
#
_cell.length_a   1.000
_cell.length_b   1.000
_cell.length_c   1.000
_cell.angle_alpha   90.00
_cell.angle_beta   90.00
_cell.angle_gamma   90.00
#
_symmetry.space_group_name_H-M   'P 1'
#
loop_
_entity.id
_entity.type
_entity.pdbx_description
1 polymer ?
#
loop_
_entity_poly.entity_id
_entity_poly.type
_entity_poly.pdbx_seq_one_letter_code
_entity_poly.pdbx_strand_id
1 'polypeptide(L)'
;MTANDLTSSTNRVAALKGKLQQHSDFLLLLGVFIVFRISSVIFFRPGGYTRDYTDLIYYQRRATWQEFGMLPYQHYWSEYPPLFPWLSVWIQRWTHQIPLWEDERLWYSIVFGLFTLLTETITFICLYILGRRLYGLRAMRVAWLYAGLFLPVYLLSGWFDALAVVTIFLTLTLLVI
;
A
#
# COMPACT_ATOMS: atom_id res chain seq x y z
N MET A 1 23.68 9.49 34.65
CA MET A 1 23.47 10.17 33.35
C MET A 1 24.41 11.35 33.29
N THR A 2 25.40 11.31 32.43
CA THR A 2 26.47 12.33 32.39
C THR A 2 26.08 13.46 31.43
N ALA A 3 26.64 14.66 31.61
CA ALA A 3 26.34 15.83 30.76
C ALA A 3 26.57 15.58 29.25
N ASN A 4 27.44 14.62 28.89
CA ASN A 4 27.67 14.18 27.51
C ASN A 4 26.47 13.41 26.89
N ASP A 5 25.67 12.72 27.70
CA ASP A 5 24.48 12.00 27.21
C ASP A 5 23.37 12.99 26.82
N LEU A 6 23.25 14.08 27.57
CA LEU A 6 22.24 15.13 27.36
C LEU A 6 22.55 16.01 26.13
N THR A 7 23.83 16.30 25.87
CA THR A 7 24.26 17.03 24.67
C THR A 7 24.17 16.17 23.40
N SER A 8 24.43 14.86 23.52
CA SER A 8 24.26 13.93 22.40
C SER A 8 22.80 13.76 21.98
N SER A 9 21.87 13.72 22.94
CA SER A 9 20.44 13.54 22.67
C SER A 9 19.81 14.80 22.08
N THR A 10 20.16 15.99 22.59
CA THR A 10 19.70 17.28 22.03
C THR A 10 20.19 17.50 20.60
N ASN A 11 21.43 17.15 20.29
CA ASN A 11 21.97 17.24 18.93
C ASN A 11 21.26 16.30 17.94
N ARG A 12 20.90 15.08 18.36
CA ARG A 12 20.12 14.14 17.53
C ARG A 12 18.71 14.65 17.23
N VAL A 13 18.03 15.20 18.24
CA VAL A 13 16.68 15.77 18.07
C VAL A 13 16.72 17.00 17.15
N ALA A 14 17.70 17.88 17.29
CA ALA A 14 17.89 19.03 16.42
C ALA A 14 18.19 18.62 14.96
N ALA A 15 19.04 17.62 14.76
CA ALA A 15 19.36 17.08 13.42
C ALA A 15 18.15 16.41 12.76
N LEU A 16 17.36 15.64 13.52
CA LEU A 16 16.10 15.07 13.05
C LEU A 16 15.10 16.15 12.67
N LYS A 17 14.94 17.18 13.51
CA LYS A 17 14.05 18.31 13.25
C LYS A 17 14.46 19.09 11.99
N GLY A 18 15.76 19.29 11.76
CA GLY A 18 16.28 19.91 10.55
C GLY A 18 16.00 19.09 9.28
N LYS A 19 16.18 17.75 9.35
CA LYS A 19 15.80 16.86 8.24
C LYS A 19 14.30 16.84 7.99
N LEU A 20 13.49 16.80 9.06
CA LEU A 20 12.02 16.84 8.97
C LEU A 20 11.54 18.15 8.33
N GLN A 21 12.14 19.29 8.70
CA GLN A 21 11.85 20.58 8.07
C GLN A 21 12.21 20.61 6.59
N GLN A 22 13.29 19.95 6.18
CA GLN A 22 13.66 19.85 4.76
C GLN A 22 12.63 19.07 3.92
N HIS A 23 11.86 18.18 4.57
CA HIS A 23 10.89 17.29 3.92
C HIS A 23 9.45 17.57 4.34
N SER A 24 9.17 18.71 4.98
CA SER A 24 7.85 19.05 5.52
C SER A 24 6.75 18.98 4.47
N ASP A 25 7.02 19.53 3.28
CA ASP A 25 6.04 19.60 2.19
C ASP A 25 5.71 18.21 1.66
N PHE A 26 6.71 17.33 1.60
CA PHE A 26 6.52 15.94 1.21
C PHE A 26 5.72 15.18 2.27
N LEU A 27 5.99 15.39 3.57
CA LEU A 27 5.26 14.73 4.65
C LEU A 27 3.79 15.16 4.70
N LEU A 28 3.51 16.44 4.45
CA LEU A 28 2.14 16.94 4.32
C LEU A 28 1.44 16.28 3.13
N LEU A 29 2.09 16.24 1.96
CA LEU A 29 1.55 15.58 0.79
C LEU A 29 1.33 14.08 1.02
N LEU A 30 2.25 13.40 1.71
CA LEU A 30 2.13 12.00 2.11
C LEU A 30 0.91 11.78 3.02
N GLY A 31 0.69 12.67 3.98
CA GLY A 31 -0.51 12.62 4.83
C GLY A 31 -1.80 12.75 4.01
N VAL A 32 -1.87 13.76 3.14
CA VAL A 32 -3.03 13.95 2.23
C VAL A 32 -3.22 12.75 1.31
N PHE A 33 -2.13 12.22 0.76
CA PHE A 33 -2.13 11.02 -0.07
C PHE A 33 -2.77 9.86 0.69
N ILE A 34 -2.23 9.49 1.86
CA ILE A 34 -2.73 8.36 2.65
C ILE A 34 -4.21 8.57 3.03
N VAL A 35 -4.57 9.73 3.58
CA VAL A 35 -5.95 10.01 4.02
C VAL A 35 -6.95 9.92 2.86
N PHE A 36 -6.59 10.47 1.70
CA PHE A 36 -7.43 10.38 0.50
C PHE A 36 -7.64 8.93 0.06
N ARG A 37 -6.58 8.11 0.06
CA ARG A 37 -6.69 6.71 -0.37
C ARG A 37 -7.40 5.82 0.65
N ILE A 38 -7.21 6.06 1.95
CA ILE A 38 -8.02 5.39 2.99
C ILE A 38 -9.49 5.69 2.75
N SER A 39 -9.82 6.97 2.53
CA SER A 39 -11.18 7.39 2.20
C SER A 39 -11.69 6.69 0.94
N SER A 40 -10.89 6.57 -0.13
CA SER A 40 -11.34 5.85 -1.33
C SER A 40 -11.59 4.36 -1.06
N VAL A 41 -10.73 3.69 -0.29
CA VAL A 41 -10.91 2.27 0.06
C VAL A 41 -12.21 2.06 0.84
N ILE A 42 -12.51 2.94 1.80
CA ILE A 42 -13.69 2.83 2.66
C ILE A 42 -14.98 3.26 1.93
N PHE A 43 -14.94 4.39 1.22
CA PHE A 43 -16.15 5.06 0.70
C PHE A 43 -16.47 4.80 -0.77
N PHE A 44 -15.53 4.33 -1.60
CA PHE A 44 -15.88 3.91 -2.96
C PHE A 44 -16.51 2.52 -3.01
N ARG A 45 -16.45 1.74 -1.92
CA ARG A 45 -16.99 0.37 -1.83
C ARG A 45 -17.87 0.03 -0.62
N PRO A 46 -18.63 0.94 0.02
CA PRO A 46 -19.53 0.54 1.10
C PRO A 46 -20.81 -0.08 0.50
N GLY A 47 -20.84 -1.41 0.39
CA GLY A 47 -22.07 -2.20 0.24
C GLY A 47 -22.85 -2.08 -1.08
N GLY A 48 -22.36 -1.36 -2.10
CA GLY A 48 -23.04 -1.19 -3.38
C GLY A 48 -22.12 -1.43 -4.58
N TYR A 49 -22.27 -2.59 -5.22
CA TYR A 49 -21.50 -2.93 -6.43
C TYR A 49 -22.08 -2.22 -7.64
N THR A 50 -21.59 -1.01 -7.94
CA THR A 50 -21.84 -0.40 -9.24
C THR A 50 -20.99 -1.14 -10.29
N ARG A 51 -21.49 -2.29 -10.77
CA ARG A 51 -20.86 -3.20 -11.77
C ARG A 51 -19.38 -3.45 -11.52
N ASP A 52 -19.09 -4.40 -10.63
CA ASP A 52 -17.74 -4.80 -10.28
C ASP A 52 -17.06 -5.59 -11.42
N TYR A 53 -16.17 -4.92 -12.15
CA TYR A 53 -15.28 -5.53 -13.15
C TYR A 53 -13.91 -5.86 -12.55
N THR A 54 -13.78 -5.92 -11.23
CA THR A 54 -12.49 -6.13 -10.59
C THR A 54 -12.20 -7.60 -10.32
N ASP A 55 -10.91 -7.93 -10.27
CA ASP A 55 -10.50 -9.32 -10.07
C ASP A 55 -10.67 -9.79 -8.62
N LEU A 56 -11.09 -8.89 -7.72
CA LEU A 56 -11.29 -9.15 -6.31
C LEU A 56 -12.23 -10.33 -6.06
N ILE A 57 -13.30 -10.45 -6.86
CA ILE A 57 -14.26 -11.55 -6.78
C ILE A 57 -13.55 -12.89 -7.05
N TYR A 58 -12.65 -12.93 -8.02
CA TYR A 58 -11.87 -14.14 -8.32
C TYR A 58 -10.82 -14.43 -7.25
N TYR A 59 -10.17 -13.42 -6.69
CA TYR A 59 -9.19 -13.60 -5.62
C TYR A 59 -9.84 -14.16 -4.36
N GLN A 60 -10.96 -13.59 -3.94
CA GLN A 60 -11.69 -14.04 -2.77
C GLN A 60 -12.26 -15.44 -3.00
N ARG A 61 -12.91 -15.68 -4.14
CA ARG A 61 -13.51 -16.98 -4.45
C ARG A 61 -12.48 -18.10 -4.55
N ARG A 62 -11.26 -17.83 -5.03
CA ARG A 62 -10.16 -18.82 -4.97
C ARG A 62 -9.62 -18.98 -3.56
N ALA A 63 -9.61 -17.91 -2.76
CA ALA A 63 -9.15 -17.99 -1.38
C ALA A 63 -10.08 -18.82 -0.48
N THR A 64 -11.39 -18.87 -0.76
CA THR A 64 -12.32 -19.75 -0.02
C THR A 64 -12.08 -21.23 -0.32
N TRP A 65 -11.38 -21.58 -1.41
CA TRP A 65 -11.05 -22.98 -1.71
C TRP A 65 -10.17 -23.65 -0.65
N GLN A 66 -9.51 -22.86 0.21
CA GLN A 66 -8.79 -23.37 1.37
C GLN A 66 -9.69 -24.16 2.32
N GLU A 67 -11.00 -23.85 2.37
CA GLU A 67 -11.99 -24.56 3.20
C GLU A 67 -12.21 -25.99 2.71
N PHE A 68 -11.95 -26.25 1.43
CA PHE A 68 -11.95 -27.59 0.82
C PHE A 68 -10.56 -28.24 0.80
N GLY A 69 -9.57 -27.64 1.49
CA GLY A 69 -8.18 -28.12 1.50
C GLY A 69 -7.38 -27.77 0.23
N MET A 70 -7.94 -26.99 -0.69
CA MET A 70 -7.27 -26.59 -1.93
C MET A 70 -6.43 -25.32 -1.72
N LEU A 71 -5.13 -25.43 -1.96
CA LEU A 71 -4.13 -24.37 -1.77
C LEU A 71 -3.48 -23.93 -3.10
N PRO A 72 -3.10 -22.64 -3.24
CA PRO A 72 -2.44 -22.12 -4.44
C PRO A 72 -1.12 -22.83 -4.75
N TYR A 73 -0.86 -23.12 -6.03
CA TYR A 73 0.30 -23.85 -6.59
C TYR A 73 0.48 -25.29 -6.10
N GLN A 74 -0.38 -25.79 -5.24
CA GLN A 74 -0.46 -27.21 -4.90
C GLN A 74 -1.62 -27.87 -5.64
N HIS A 75 -2.78 -27.21 -5.62
CA HIS A 75 -4.03 -27.78 -6.14
C HIS A 75 -4.58 -27.00 -7.34
N TYR A 76 -4.26 -25.71 -7.44
CA TYR A 76 -4.66 -24.89 -8.56
C TYR A 76 -3.58 -23.88 -8.94
N TRP A 77 -3.55 -23.53 -10.22
CA TRP A 77 -2.62 -22.55 -10.76
C TRP A 77 -3.14 -21.13 -10.58
N SER A 78 -2.23 -20.17 -10.40
CA SER A 78 -2.52 -18.73 -10.37
C SER A 78 -1.51 -17.99 -11.23
N GLU A 79 -2.00 -16.98 -11.96
CA GLU A 79 -1.22 -16.16 -12.89
C GLU A 79 -0.24 -15.20 -12.20
N TYR A 80 -0.48 -14.89 -10.94
CA TYR A 80 0.38 -13.99 -10.17
C TYR A 80 1.63 -14.72 -9.65
N PRO A 81 2.62 -14.01 -9.08
CA PRO A 81 3.69 -14.64 -8.32
C PRO A 81 3.16 -15.29 -7.04
N PRO A 82 3.82 -16.35 -6.50
CA PRO A 82 3.28 -17.13 -5.39
C PRO A 82 2.82 -16.35 -4.15
N LEU A 83 3.53 -15.29 -3.79
CA LEU A 83 3.20 -14.48 -2.62
C LEU A 83 1.78 -13.87 -2.68
N PHE A 84 1.25 -13.60 -3.87
CA PHE A 84 0.03 -12.82 -4.04
C PHE A 84 -1.25 -13.66 -3.79
N PRO A 85 -1.44 -14.85 -4.37
CA PRO A 85 -2.57 -15.69 -4.00
C PRO A 85 -2.46 -16.23 -2.58
N TRP A 86 -1.25 -16.42 -2.04
CA TRP A 86 -1.08 -16.74 -0.61
C TRP A 86 -1.52 -15.59 0.30
N LEU A 87 -1.22 -14.35 -0.07
CA LEU A 87 -1.76 -13.17 0.60
C LEU A 87 -3.30 -13.16 0.55
N SER A 88 -3.91 -13.48 -0.59
CA SER A 88 -5.37 -13.60 -0.70
C SER A 88 -5.95 -14.63 0.28
N VAL A 89 -5.35 -15.81 0.37
CA VAL A 89 -5.72 -16.88 1.32
C VAL A 89 -5.62 -16.39 2.76
N TRP A 90 -4.53 -15.68 3.09
CA TRP A 90 -4.32 -15.10 4.40
C TRP A 90 -5.39 -14.05 4.73
N ILE A 91 -5.65 -13.10 3.83
CA ILE A 91 -6.71 -12.08 4.01
C ILE A 91 -8.04 -12.76 4.27
N GLN A 92 -8.44 -13.72 3.42
CA GLN A 92 -9.71 -14.45 3.58
C GLN A 92 -9.81 -15.13 4.94
N ARG A 93 -8.73 -15.77 5.41
CA ARG A 93 -8.71 -16.44 6.71
C ARG A 93 -8.91 -15.47 7.87
N TRP A 94 -8.33 -14.28 7.80
CA TRP A 94 -8.50 -13.24 8.81
C TRP A 94 -9.89 -12.63 8.77
N THR A 95 -10.39 -12.29 7.58
CA THR A 95 -11.68 -11.62 7.44
C THR A 95 -12.86 -12.53 7.75
N HIS A 96 -12.72 -13.84 7.56
CA HIS A 96 -13.74 -14.81 7.93
C HIS A 96 -13.95 -14.92 9.45
N GLN A 97 -13.02 -14.44 10.27
CA GLN A 97 -13.18 -14.37 11.73
C GLN A 97 -14.03 -13.17 12.18
N ILE A 98 -14.27 -12.21 11.28
CA ILE A 98 -15.04 -11.00 11.57
C ILE A 98 -16.52 -11.30 11.29
N PRO A 99 -17.45 -10.91 12.18
CA PRO A 99 -18.87 -11.07 11.93
C PRO A 99 -19.28 -10.48 10.58
N LEU A 100 -20.13 -11.22 9.87
CA LEU A 100 -20.73 -10.75 8.63
C LEU A 100 -21.49 -9.45 8.90
N TRP A 101 -21.33 -8.50 7.99
CA TRP A 101 -22.15 -7.30 7.96
C TRP A 101 -23.31 -7.54 6.98
N GLU A 102 -23.51 -6.69 5.99
CA GLU A 102 -24.51 -6.86 4.93
C GLU A 102 -23.98 -7.69 3.76
N ASP A 103 -22.68 -7.60 3.46
CA ASP A 103 -22.03 -8.35 2.38
C ASP A 103 -20.79 -9.08 2.90
N GLU A 104 -20.66 -10.36 2.54
CA GLU A 104 -19.56 -11.26 2.93
C GLU A 104 -18.17 -10.81 2.43
N ARG A 105 -18.12 -9.93 1.43
CA ARG A 105 -16.89 -9.48 0.77
C ARG A 105 -16.39 -8.15 1.31
N LEU A 106 -17.19 -7.46 2.13
CA LEU A 106 -16.84 -6.14 2.68
C LEU A 106 -15.47 -6.16 3.36
N TRP A 107 -15.30 -7.05 4.34
CA TRP A 107 -14.06 -7.14 5.10
C TRP A 107 -12.87 -7.54 4.23
N TYR A 108 -13.06 -8.50 3.32
CA TYR A 108 -12.04 -8.90 2.36
C TYR A 108 -11.57 -7.70 1.52
N SER A 109 -12.51 -6.94 0.95
CA SER A 109 -12.21 -5.77 0.12
C SER A 109 -11.50 -4.66 0.87
N ILE A 110 -11.90 -4.37 2.11
CA ILE A 110 -11.27 -3.33 2.94
C ILE A 110 -9.85 -3.74 3.28
N VAL A 111 -9.65 -4.96 3.78
CA VAL A 111 -8.30 -5.43 4.18
C VAL A 111 -7.37 -5.50 2.97
N PHE A 112 -7.88 -6.00 1.83
CA PHE A 112 -7.14 -5.99 0.57
C PHE A 112 -6.75 -4.56 0.14
N GLY A 113 -7.71 -3.63 0.14
CA GLY A 113 -7.48 -2.22 -0.23
C GLY A 113 -6.50 -1.50 0.70
N LEU A 114 -6.52 -1.82 2.00
CA LEU A 114 -5.55 -1.30 2.95
C LEU A 114 -4.15 -1.86 2.69
N PHE A 115 -4.04 -3.15 2.33
CA PHE A 115 -2.75 -3.74 1.98
C PHE A 115 -2.17 -3.15 0.70
N THR A 116 -3.00 -2.98 -0.34
CA THR A 116 -2.57 -2.32 -1.58
C THR A 116 -2.18 -0.87 -1.30
N LEU A 117 -2.91 -0.15 -0.44
CA LEU A 117 -2.52 1.18 0.02
C LEU A 117 -1.15 1.22 0.71
N LEU A 118 -0.82 0.23 1.55
CA LEU A 118 0.52 0.17 2.15
C LEU A 118 1.59 0.08 1.06
N THR A 119 1.38 -0.77 0.06
CA THR A 119 2.33 -0.93 -1.05
C THR A 119 2.42 0.31 -1.93
N GLU A 120 1.29 0.94 -2.21
CA GLU A 120 1.16 2.21 -2.92
C GLU A 120 1.91 3.35 -2.19
N THR A 121 1.83 3.38 -0.86
CA THR A 121 2.52 4.35 0.00
C THR A 121 4.04 4.15 -0.07
N ILE A 122 4.51 2.89 -0.03
CA ILE A 122 5.93 2.58 -0.20
C ILE A 122 6.41 3.00 -1.59
N THR A 123 5.64 2.72 -2.65
CA THR A 123 5.94 3.18 -4.02
C THR A 123 6.07 4.69 -4.05
N PHE A 124 5.15 5.41 -3.43
CA PHE A 124 5.16 6.87 -3.39
C PHE A 124 6.40 7.43 -2.68
N ILE A 125 6.81 6.82 -1.56
CA ILE A 125 8.05 7.16 -0.85
C ILE A 125 9.28 6.88 -1.72
N CYS A 126 9.33 5.72 -2.37
CA CYS A 126 10.42 5.34 -3.28
C CYS A 126 10.55 6.34 -4.44
N LEU A 127 9.44 6.75 -5.05
CA LEU A 127 9.42 7.76 -6.11
C LEU A 127 9.96 9.11 -5.65
N TYR A 128 9.63 9.53 -4.42
CA TYR A 128 10.20 10.75 -3.86
C TYR A 128 11.71 10.63 -3.65
N ILE A 129 12.19 9.51 -3.09
CA ILE A 129 13.62 9.26 -2.87
C ILE A 129 14.40 9.25 -4.19
N LEU A 130 13.91 8.50 -5.18
CA LEU A 130 14.49 8.44 -6.52
C LEU A 130 14.44 9.82 -7.19
N GLY A 131 13.32 10.53 -7.10
CA GLY A 131 13.17 11.88 -7.61
C GLY A 131 14.16 12.86 -6.98
N ARG A 132 14.43 12.74 -5.68
CA ARG A 132 15.44 13.56 -4.98
C ARG A 132 16.85 13.27 -5.46
N ARG A 133 17.18 12.00 -5.75
CA ARG A 133 18.50 11.65 -6.29
C ARG A 133 18.69 12.09 -7.73
N LEU A 134 17.67 11.92 -8.58
CA LEU A 134 17.78 12.22 -10.01
C LEU A 134 17.60 13.71 -10.35
N TYR A 135 16.71 14.40 -9.63
CA TYR A 135 16.27 15.75 -10.00
C TYR A 135 16.41 16.78 -8.87
N GLY A 136 16.97 16.40 -7.72
CA GLY A 136 17.20 17.30 -6.58
C GLY A 136 15.92 17.99 -6.11
N LEU A 137 15.89 19.33 -6.19
CA LEU A 137 14.75 20.15 -5.75
C LEU A 137 13.46 19.89 -6.55
N ARG A 138 13.54 19.36 -7.77
CA ARG A 138 12.36 19.08 -8.60
C ARG A 138 11.63 17.79 -8.23
N ALA A 139 12.15 17.00 -7.28
CA ALA A 139 11.53 15.77 -6.80
C ALA A 139 10.07 15.94 -6.37
N MET A 140 9.73 17.09 -5.80
CA MET A 140 8.37 17.37 -5.35
C MET A 140 7.35 17.36 -6.51
N ARG A 141 7.78 17.72 -7.73
CA ARG A 141 6.92 17.64 -8.92
C ARG A 141 6.56 16.19 -9.27
N VAL A 142 7.52 15.28 -9.13
CA VAL A 142 7.28 13.83 -9.35
C VAL A 142 6.26 13.32 -8.33
N ALA A 143 6.41 13.69 -7.06
CA ALA A 143 5.47 13.32 -6.02
C ALA A 143 4.06 13.89 -6.30
N TRP A 144 3.93 15.17 -6.64
CA TRP A 144 2.64 15.75 -6.98
C TRP A 144 1.96 15.09 -8.18
N LEU A 145 2.73 14.82 -9.25
CA LEU A 145 2.21 14.14 -10.43
C LEU A 145 1.68 12.76 -10.07
N TYR A 146 2.46 11.94 -9.35
CA TYR A 146 2.01 10.62 -8.92
C TYR A 146 0.80 10.68 -7.99
N ALA A 147 0.82 11.59 -7.01
CA ALA A 147 -0.29 11.78 -6.07
C ALA A 147 -1.59 12.21 -6.74
N GLY A 148 -1.50 12.95 -7.86
CA GLY A 148 -2.63 13.39 -8.66
C GLY A 148 -3.16 12.36 -9.68
N LEU A 149 -2.45 11.25 -9.91
CA LEU A 149 -2.93 10.21 -10.83
C LEU A 149 -4.17 9.52 -10.26
N PHE A 150 -5.24 9.49 -11.06
CA PHE A 150 -6.45 8.74 -10.73
C PHE A 150 -6.28 7.23 -10.88
N LEU A 151 -5.49 6.78 -11.87
CA LEU A 151 -5.36 5.36 -12.18
C LEU A 151 -4.89 4.51 -10.97
N PRO A 152 -3.85 4.89 -10.20
CA PRO A 152 -3.47 4.11 -9.02
C PRO A 152 -4.57 4.07 -7.96
N VAL A 153 -5.34 5.17 -7.79
CA VAL A 153 -6.48 5.21 -6.88
C VAL A 153 -7.57 4.21 -7.29
N TYR A 154 -7.84 4.08 -8.59
CA TYR A 154 -8.77 3.09 -9.12
C TYR A 154 -8.27 1.64 -8.91
N LEU A 155 -6.98 1.40 -9.17
CA LEU A 155 -6.38 0.07 -9.07
C LEU A 155 -6.28 -0.47 -7.63
N LEU A 156 -6.18 0.41 -6.62
CA LEU A 156 -6.25 0.04 -5.19
C LEU A 156 -7.43 -0.87 -4.85
N SER A 157 -8.52 -0.70 -5.62
CA SER A 157 -9.79 -1.31 -5.31
C SER A 157 -9.86 -2.79 -5.71
N GLY A 158 -8.97 -3.33 -6.54
CA GLY A 158 -9.23 -4.65 -7.09
C GLY A 158 -8.13 -5.42 -7.81
N TRP A 159 -6.90 -4.90 -7.88
CA TRP A 159 -5.79 -5.57 -8.57
C TRP A 159 -4.54 -5.67 -7.70
N PHE A 160 -3.72 -6.68 -7.99
CA PHE A 160 -2.43 -6.88 -7.33
C PHE A 160 -1.30 -6.03 -7.92
N ASP A 161 -1.56 -5.21 -8.93
CA ASP A 161 -0.54 -4.44 -9.66
C ASP A 161 0.33 -3.57 -8.75
N ALA A 162 -0.25 -3.01 -7.68
CA ALA A 162 0.47 -2.21 -6.69
C ALA A 162 1.64 -3.00 -6.05
N LEU A 163 1.52 -4.32 -5.90
CA LEU A 163 2.58 -5.19 -5.40
C LEU A 163 3.74 -5.34 -6.40
N ALA A 164 3.43 -5.46 -7.69
CA ALA A 164 4.46 -5.51 -8.72
C ALA A 164 5.20 -4.16 -8.80
N VAL A 165 4.44 -3.06 -8.80
CA VAL A 165 4.97 -1.70 -8.87
C VAL A 165 5.87 -1.39 -7.67
N VAL A 166 5.44 -1.72 -6.44
CA VAL A 166 6.28 -1.49 -5.25
C VAL A 166 7.56 -2.30 -5.31
N THR A 167 7.51 -3.54 -5.78
CA THR A 167 8.69 -4.40 -5.89
C THR A 167 9.73 -3.78 -6.83
N ILE A 168 9.28 -3.23 -7.96
CA ILE A 168 10.15 -2.55 -8.94
C ILE A 168 10.78 -1.30 -8.32
N PHE A 169 9.96 -0.38 -7.80
CA PHE A 169 10.47 0.90 -7.29
C PHE A 169 11.29 0.74 -6.01
N LEU A 170 10.93 -0.19 -5.13
CA LEU A 170 11.72 -0.50 -3.94
C LEU A 170 13.09 -1.06 -4.35
N THR A 171 13.14 -2.02 -5.27
CA THR A 171 14.40 -2.59 -5.75
C THR A 171 15.29 -1.53 -6.40
N LEU A 172 14.72 -0.69 -7.26
CA LEU A 172 15.45 0.43 -7.87
C LEU A 172 15.97 1.41 -6.82
N THR A 173 15.15 1.72 -5.81
CA THR A 173 15.55 2.61 -4.71
C THR A 173 16.71 2.00 -3.93
N LEU A 174 16.66 0.71 -3.61
CA LEU A 174 17.74 0.01 -2.90
C LEU A 174 19.02 -0.08 -3.74
N LEU A 175 18.93 -0.29 -5.06
CA LEU A 175 20.09 -0.36 -5.95
C LEU A 175 20.80 0.99 -6.11
N VAL A 176 20.01 2.06 -6.14
CA VAL A 176 20.57 3.40 -6.29
C VAL A 176 21.11 3.91 -4.97
N ILE A 177 20.62 3.44 -3.81
CA ILE A 177 20.99 3.96 -2.49
C ILE A 177 22.46 3.76 -2.15
#